data_AF-A0A1B8ZLU6-F1
#
_entry.id   AF-A0A1B8ZLU6-F1
#
_cell.length_a   1.000
_cell.length_b   1.000
_cell.length_c   1.000
_cell.angle_alpha   90.00
_cell.angle_beta   90.00
_cell.angle_gamma   90.00
#
_symmetry.space_group_name_H-M   'P 1'
#
loop_
_entity.id
_entity.type
_entity.pdbx_description
1 polymer ?
#
loop_
_entity_poly.entity_id
_entity_poly.type
_entity_poly.pdbx_seq_one_letter_code
_entity_poly.pdbx_strand_id
1 'polypeptide(L)'
;MKAKIIAITALVSASLSLNAQKLTYTPDLVLGHRSYTYMHNINYYFNDRIKLNNLTLFDTEYTKDKENIFFIRNTLAYNLTKKFSVNVAFGMKNPGAFFSAYVQYRIAKPTYSLSYSIGTTYQKGFSLEQSVSLEYMPYLKENIQGYFSVLAIGNLDNSGYPRGLQFVRLGIKQDKMMYGIASNFDQFNNGKKTLENIGAFVKYNF
;
A
#
# COMPACT_ATOMS: atom_id res chain seq x y z
N MET A 1 -41.63 -30.50 -12.73
CA MET A 1 -40.41 -30.53 -13.58
C MET A 1 -39.86 -29.16 -13.95
N LYS A 2 -40.69 -28.16 -14.27
CA LYS A 2 -40.23 -26.84 -14.77
C LYS A 2 -39.37 -26.03 -13.77
N ALA A 3 -39.69 -26.04 -12.47
CA ALA A 3 -38.94 -25.26 -11.47
C ALA A 3 -37.51 -25.78 -11.19
N LYS A 4 -37.29 -27.10 -11.28
CA LYS A 4 -35.95 -27.69 -11.09
C LYS A 4 -35.00 -27.33 -12.23
N ILE A 5 -35.52 -27.27 -13.46
CA ILE A 5 -34.73 -26.88 -14.64
C ILE A 5 -34.34 -25.41 -14.51
N ILE A 6 -35.27 -24.51 -14.11
CA ILE A 6 -34.97 -23.09 -13.92
C ILE A 6 -33.90 -22.86 -12.84
N ALA A 7 -33.96 -23.57 -11.72
CA ALA A 7 -32.95 -23.48 -10.66
C ALA A 7 -31.57 -23.96 -11.12
N ILE A 8 -31.51 -25.04 -11.90
CA ILE A 8 -30.26 -25.55 -12.48
C ILE A 8 -29.72 -24.58 -13.52
N THR A 9 -30.58 -24.01 -14.38
CA THR A 9 -30.15 -23.01 -15.38
C THR A 9 -29.67 -21.72 -14.71
N ALA A 10 -30.26 -21.29 -13.60
CA ALA A 10 -29.83 -20.14 -12.80
C ALA A 10 -28.47 -20.38 -12.10
N LEU A 11 -28.24 -21.57 -11.54
CA LEU A 11 -26.93 -21.93 -10.99
C LEU A 11 -25.85 -22.04 -12.07
N VAL A 12 -26.19 -22.61 -13.23
CA VAL A 12 -25.26 -22.75 -14.35
C VAL A 12 -24.91 -21.37 -14.95
N SER A 13 -25.88 -20.45 -15.04
CA SER A 13 -25.61 -19.08 -15.50
C SER A 13 -24.82 -18.24 -14.49
N ALA A 14 -24.93 -18.50 -13.18
CA ALA A 14 -24.04 -17.91 -12.17
C ALA A 14 -22.58 -18.44 -12.25
N SER A 15 -22.37 -19.61 -12.87
CA SER A 15 -21.04 -20.21 -13.06
C SER A 15 -20.37 -19.89 -14.39
N LEU A 16 -21.10 -19.26 -15.32
CA LEU A 16 -20.56 -18.86 -16.61
C LEU A 16 -19.85 -17.50 -16.48
N SER A 17 -18.51 -17.55 -16.56
CA SER A 17 -17.56 -16.44 -16.58
C SER A 17 -17.28 -15.71 -15.26
N LEU A 18 -16.79 -16.46 -14.26
CA LEU A 18 -15.85 -15.90 -13.28
C LEU A 18 -14.55 -15.55 -14.03
N ASN A 19 -14.45 -14.32 -14.54
CA ASN A 19 -13.14 -13.74 -14.84
C ASN A 19 -12.28 -13.91 -13.58
N ALA A 20 -11.16 -14.62 -13.70
CA ALA A 20 -10.27 -14.90 -12.60
C ALA A 20 -9.95 -13.60 -11.85
N GLN A 21 -10.55 -13.44 -10.67
CA GLN A 21 -10.33 -12.29 -9.81
C GLN A 21 -8.85 -12.30 -9.44
N LYS A 22 -8.12 -11.27 -9.86
CA LYS A 22 -6.67 -11.23 -9.71
C LYS A 22 -6.33 -10.86 -8.27
N LEU A 23 -6.11 -11.85 -7.40
CA LEU A 23 -5.52 -11.60 -6.09
C LEU A 23 -4.01 -11.34 -6.26
N THR A 24 -3.50 -10.27 -5.66
CA THR A 24 -2.05 -10.04 -5.56
C THR A 24 -1.68 -9.84 -4.10
N TYR A 25 -0.57 -10.43 -3.66
CA TYR A 25 -0.04 -10.23 -2.32
C TYR A 25 1.44 -9.85 -2.41
N THR A 26 1.79 -8.75 -1.76
CA THR A 26 3.14 -8.19 -1.80
C THR A 26 3.62 -7.89 -0.39
N PRO A 27 4.26 -8.85 0.31
CA PRO A 27 4.99 -8.57 1.54
C PRO A 27 6.32 -7.86 1.26
N ASP A 28 6.69 -6.93 2.12
CA ASP A 28 7.96 -6.19 2.20
C ASP A 28 8.44 -6.25 3.66
N LEU A 29 9.65 -6.78 3.84
CA LEU A 29 10.26 -6.97 5.14
C LEU A 29 11.55 -6.18 5.23
N VAL A 30 11.74 -5.44 6.33
CA VAL A 30 12.97 -4.72 6.64
C VAL A 30 13.54 -5.18 7.98
N LEU A 31 14.79 -5.64 7.94
CA LEU A 31 15.63 -5.87 9.11
C LEU A 31 16.54 -4.65 9.26
N GLY A 32 16.06 -3.66 10.00
CA GLY A 32 16.77 -2.41 10.22
C GLY A 32 17.58 -2.41 11.52
N HIS A 33 18.34 -1.35 11.75
CA HIS A 33 19.14 -1.19 12.97
C HIS A 33 18.31 -0.87 14.22
N ARG A 34 17.12 -0.26 14.07
CA ARG A 34 16.24 0.14 15.18
C ARG A 34 15.11 -0.87 15.40
N SER A 35 14.49 -1.32 14.32
CA SER A 35 13.28 -2.12 14.35
C SER A 35 13.20 -3.14 13.21
N TYR A 36 12.35 -4.14 13.41
CA TYR A 36 11.82 -4.98 12.37
C TYR A 36 10.58 -4.31 11.77
N THR A 37 10.58 -4.04 10.47
CA THR A 37 9.41 -3.49 9.77
C THR A 37 8.83 -4.54 8.84
N TYR A 38 7.54 -4.82 8.97
CA TYR A 38 6.79 -5.65 8.03
C TYR A 38 5.66 -4.84 7.42
N MET A 39 5.58 -4.82 6.11
CA MET A 39 4.50 -4.20 5.36
C MET A 39 3.96 -5.19 4.35
N HIS A 40 2.65 -5.22 4.13
CA HIS A 40 2.10 -5.93 2.98
C HIS A 40 1.00 -5.17 2.28
N ASN A 41 0.85 -5.47 1.00
CA ASN A 41 -0.26 -5.00 0.19
C ASN A 41 -1.00 -6.21 -0.40
N ILE A 42 -2.30 -6.32 -0.14
CA ILE A 42 -3.19 -7.28 -0.79
C ILE A 42 -4.11 -6.50 -1.71
N ASN A 43 -4.18 -6.84 -2.99
CA ASN A 43 -5.21 -6.32 -3.89
C ASN A 43 -6.11 -7.45 -4.34
N TYR A 44 -7.41 -7.18 -4.30
CA TYR A 44 -8.44 -8.04 -4.84
C TYR A 44 -9.29 -7.23 -5.83
N TYR A 45 -9.32 -7.68 -7.07
CA TYR A 45 -10.03 -7.01 -8.15
C TYR A 45 -11.37 -7.70 -8.37
N PHE A 46 -12.47 -7.01 -8.05
CA PHE A 46 -13.81 -7.51 -8.35
C PHE A 46 -14.09 -7.42 -9.85
N ASN A 47 -13.59 -6.37 -10.49
CA ASN A 47 -13.62 -6.13 -11.93
C ASN A 47 -12.59 -5.04 -12.29
N ASP A 48 -12.58 -4.59 -13.55
CA ASP A 48 -11.65 -3.56 -14.03
C ASP A 48 -11.81 -2.18 -13.37
N ARG A 49 -12.98 -1.93 -12.75
CA ARG A 49 -13.31 -0.65 -12.09
C ARG A 49 -13.20 -0.72 -10.57
N ILE A 50 -13.50 -1.85 -9.96
CA ILE A 50 -13.62 -1.97 -8.50
C ILE A 50 -12.50 -2.85 -7.95
N LYS A 51 -11.74 -2.29 -7.02
CA LYS A 51 -10.64 -2.97 -6.34
C LYS A 51 -10.74 -2.78 -4.83
N LEU A 52 -10.61 -3.86 -4.07
CA LEU A 52 -10.34 -3.82 -2.63
C LEU A 52 -8.84 -3.93 -2.41
N ASN A 53 -8.30 -3.09 -1.54
CA ASN A 53 -6.91 -3.11 -1.13
C ASN A 53 -6.82 -3.21 0.39
N ASN A 54 -5.96 -4.08 0.89
CA ASN A 54 -5.52 -4.07 2.27
C ASN A 54 -4.04 -3.70 2.33
N LEU A 55 -3.70 -2.70 3.12
CA LEU A 55 -2.34 -2.30 3.44
C LEU A 55 -2.16 -2.50 4.94
N THR A 56 -1.17 -3.28 5.32
CA THR A 56 -0.77 -3.47 6.72
C THR A 56 0.69 -3.08 6.87
N LEU A 57 1.01 -2.40 7.96
CA LEU A 57 2.35 -1.99 8.34
C LEU A 57 2.50 -2.20 9.85
N PHE A 58 3.53 -2.95 10.22
CA PHE A 58 4.03 -3.10 11.57
C PHE A 58 5.49 -2.67 11.60
N ASP A 59 5.86 -1.88 12.59
CA ASP A 59 7.24 -1.54 12.93
C ASP A 59 7.42 -1.81 14.42
N THR A 60 8.29 -2.76 14.75
CA THR A 60 8.48 -3.22 16.14
C THR A 60 9.95 -3.09 16.53
N GLU A 61 10.21 -2.31 17.59
CA GLU A 61 11.55 -2.10 18.13
C GLU A 61 12.11 -3.38 18.76
N TYR A 62 13.42 -3.59 18.65
CA TYR A 62 14.03 -4.82 19.20
C TYR A 62 14.11 -4.85 20.72
N THR A 63 14.16 -3.69 21.38
CA THR A 63 14.56 -3.60 22.79
C THR A 63 13.59 -2.85 23.68
N LYS A 64 12.95 -1.79 23.18
CA LYS A 64 12.08 -0.92 23.96
C LYS A 64 10.79 -0.79 23.17
N ASP A 65 9.68 -1.37 23.62
CA ASP A 65 8.38 -1.29 22.94
C ASP A 65 7.73 0.10 23.08
N LYS A 66 8.46 1.16 22.73
CA LYS A 66 8.04 2.54 22.97
C LYS A 66 7.48 3.18 21.71
N GLU A 67 8.13 2.95 20.59
CA GLU A 67 7.85 3.62 19.32
C GLU A 67 7.33 2.65 18.25
N ASN A 68 6.65 1.58 18.70
CA ASN A 68 6.04 0.62 17.81
C ASN A 68 4.96 1.28 16.95
N ILE A 69 5.01 1.04 15.64
CA ILE A 69 4.03 1.55 14.68
C ILE A 69 3.16 0.40 14.23
N PHE A 70 1.86 0.64 14.28
CA PHE A 70 0.87 -0.23 13.69
C PHE A 70 -0.04 0.61 12.78
N PHE A 71 -0.33 0.08 11.60
CA PHE A 71 -1.23 0.68 10.64
C PHE A 71 -1.87 -0.41 9.77
N ILE A 72 -3.20 -0.50 9.81
CA ILE A 72 -4.00 -1.29 8.88
C ILE A 72 -4.96 -0.36 8.16
N ARG A 73 -5.04 -0.49 6.84
CA ARG A 73 -5.98 0.24 5.99
C ARG A 73 -6.65 -0.73 5.02
N ASN A 74 -7.97 -0.73 5.01
CA ASN A 74 -8.77 -1.34 3.95
C ASN A 74 -9.33 -0.23 3.07
N THR A 75 -9.01 -0.27 1.79
CA THR A 75 -9.43 0.73 0.80
C THR A 75 -10.31 0.07 -0.25
N LEU A 76 -11.52 0.59 -0.44
CA LEU A 76 -12.33 0.34 -1.62
C LEU A 76 -12.04 1.44 -2.65
N ALA A 77 -11.61 1.03 -3.84
CA ALA A 77 -11.26 1.92 -4.94
C ALA A 77 -12.21 1.73 -6.13
N TYR A 78 -12.68 2.84 -6.69
CA TYR A 78 -13.42 2.90 -7.95
C TYR A 78 -12.62 3.67 -9.00
N ASN A 79 -12.19 2.98 -10.06
CA ASN A 79 -11.45 3.57 -11.18
C ASN A 79 -12.41 4.35 -12.08
N LEU A 80 -12.34 5.67 -12.05
CA LEU A 80 -13.05 6.56 -12.98
C LEU A 80 -12.47 6.43 -14.39
N THR A 81 -11.14 6.31 -14.48
CA THR A 81 -10.40 6.09 -15.71
C THR A 81 -9.25 5.12 -15.45
N LYS A 82 -8.47 4.78 -16.49
CA LYS A 82 -7.24 3.97 -16.31
C LYS A 82 -6.19 4.63 -15.40
N LYS A 83 -6.28 5.95 -15.17
CA LYS A 83 -5.31 6.73 -14.39
C LYS A 83 -5.88 7.32 -13.11
N PHE A 84 -7.20 7.50 -13.02
CA PHE A 84 -7.84 8.16 -11.88
C PHE A 84 -8.77 7.20 -11.15
N SER A 85 -8.64 7.16 -9.82
CA SER A 85 -9.56 6.45 -8.95
C SER A 85 -10.02 7.31 -7.79
N VAL A 86 -11.23 7.04 -7.32
CA VAL A 86 -11.76 7.55 -6.04
C VAL A 86 -11.68 6.41 -5.04
N ASN A 87 -11.24 6.74 -3.83
CA ASN A 87 -10.93 5.77 -2.81
C ASN A 87 -11.64 6.17 -1.51
N VAL A 88 -12.26 5.19 -0.86
CA VAL A 88 -12.73 5.29 0.51
C VAL A 88 -12.02 4.22 1.32
N ALA A 89 -11.54 4.59 2.49
CA ALA A 89 -10.76 3.69 3.32
C ALA A 89 -11.19 3.77 4.77
N PHE A 90 -11.13 2.63 5.45
CA PHE A 90 -11.24 2.55 6.89
C PHE A 90 -10.08 1.72 7.42
N GLY A 91 -9.65 2.02 8.64
CA GLY A 91 -8.47 1.39 9.17
C GLY A 91 -8.25 1.70 10.62
N MET A 92 -7.11 1.25 11.13
CA MET A 92 -6.66 1.51 12.49
C MET A 92 -5.18 1.81 12.46
N LYS A 93 -4.76 2.85 13.19
CA LYS A 93 -3.36 3.22 13.38
C LYS A 93 -3.20 3.83 14.75
N ASN A 94 -2.03 3.77 15.39
CA ASN A 94 -1.87 4.38 16.71
C ASN A 94 -2.29 5.87 16.67
N PRO A 95 -3.25 6.35 17.50
CA PRO A 95 -3.92 5.71 18.64
C PRO A 95 -5.34 5.11 18.42
N GLY A 96 -5.89 5.04 17.20
CA GLY A 96 -7.24 4.50 16.99
C GLY A 96 -7.68 4.32 15.54
N ALA A 97 -8.98 4.09 15.36
CA ALA A 97 -9.59 3.91 14.04
C ALA A 97 -9.58 5.22 13.24
N PHE A 98 -9.52 5.12 11.92
CA PHE A 98 -9.62 6.26 11.02
C PHE A 98 -10.48 5.92 9.80
N PHE A 99 -11.02 6.96 9.19
CA PHE A 99 -11.70 6.91 7.90
C PHE A 99 -11.04 7.90 6.95
N SER A 100 -10.88 7.54 5.68
CA SER A 100 -10.29 8.40 4.68
C SER A 100 -11.10 8.39 3.38
N ALA A 101 -11.15 9.54 2.71
CA ALA A 101 -11.66 9.65 1.35
C ALA A 101 -10.65 10.44 0.52
N TYR A 102 -10.21 9.87 -0.61
CA TYR A 102 -9.15 10.48 -1.42
C TYR A 102 -9.26 10.13 -2.90
N VAL A 103 -8.73 11.02 -3.72
CA VAL A 103 -8.52 10.76 -5.13
C VAL A 103 -7.09 10.29 -5.36
N GLN A 104 -6.91 9.40 -6.33
CA GLN A 104 -5.59 8.89 -6.69
C GLN A 104 -5.41 9.01 -8.20
N TYR A 105 -4.25 9.55 -8.58
CA TYR A 105 -3.70 9.48 -9.91
C TYR A 105 -2.61 8.41 -9.95
N ARG A 106 -2.63 7.53 -10.95
CA ARG A 106 -1.65 6.45 -11.13
C ARG A 106 -1.25 6.29 -12.59
N ILE A 107 0.06 6.13 -12.80
CA ILE A 107 0.66 5.68 -14.06
C ILE A 107 1.43 4.40 -13.75
N ALA A 108 1.21 3.36 -14.55
CA ALA A 108 1.98 2.12 -14.46
C ALA A 108 2.46 1.72 -15.85
N LYS A 109 3.75 1.45 -15.96
CA LYS A 109 4.46 0.93 -17.13
C LYS A 109 5.33 -0.26 -16.69
N PRO A 110 5.84 -1.08 -17.63
CA PRO A 110 6.63 -2.26 -17.27
C PRO A 110 7.86 -1.97 -16.40
N THR A 111 8.50 -0.80 -16.56
CA THR A 111 9.74 -0.42 -15.86
C THR A 111 9.54 0.67 -14.83
N TYR A 112 8.37 1.29 -14.73
CA TYR A 112 8.13 2.31 -13.72
C TYR A 112 6.66 2.44 -13.36
N SER A 113 6.41 2.85 -12.12
CA SER A 113 5.09 3.27 -11.69
C SER A 113 5.17 4.52 -10.82
N LEU A 114 4.15 5.36 -10.94
CA LEU A 114 3.97 6.55 -10.14
C LEU A 114 2.52 6.57 -9.67
N SER A 115 2.32 6.87 -8.40
CA SER A 115 1.02 7.14 -7.83
C SER A 115 1.10 8.37 -6.94
N TYR A 116 0.11 9.24 -7.09
CA TYR A 116 -0.13 10.37 -6.20
C TYR A 116 -1.57 10.29 -5.69
N SER A 117 -1.78 10.49 -4.41
CA SER A 117 -3.11 10.64 -3.84
C SER A 117 -3.18 11.81 -2.88
N ILE A 118 -4.36 12.42 -2.84
CA ILE A 118 -4.69 13.52 -1.96
C ILE A 118 -6.13 13.36 -1.49
N GLY A 119 -6.37 13.61 -0.21
CA GLY A 119 -7.71 13.59 0.35
C GLY A 119 -7.71 13.82 1.84
N THR A 120 -8.82 13.51 2.48
CA THR A 120 -9.02 13.76 3.90
C THR A 120 -9.02 12.48 4.70
N THR A 121 -8.46 12.54 5.90
CA THR A 121 -8.52 11.47 6.90
C THR A 121 -9.11 12.04 8.18
N TYR A 122 -10.12 11.36 8.72
CA TYR A 122 -10.73 11.63 10.01
C TYR A 122 -10.31 10.58 11.03
N GLN A 123 -9.79 11.03 12.18
CA GLN A 123 -9.44 10.16 13.32
C GLN A 123 -9.78 10.81 14.67
N LYS A 124 -9.20 11.99 14.93
CA LYS A 124 -9.53 12.87 16.08
C LYS A 124 -9.81 14.30 15.61
N GLY A 125 -10.35 14.41 14.40
CA GLY A 125 -10.35 15.63 13.60
C GLY A 125 -9.97 15.33 12.16
N PHE A 126 -10.23 16.29 11.27
CA PHE A 126 -9.87 16.20 9.86
C PHE A 126 -8.40 16.57 9.65
N SER A 127 -7.71 15.77 8.84
CA SER A 127 -6.38 16.05 8.32
C SER A 127 -6.39 15.88 6.81
N LEU A 128 -5.62 16.70 6.11
CA LEU A 128 -5.29 16.49 4.70
C LEU A 128 -4.17 15.46 4.62
N GLU A 129 -4.40 14.35 3.94
CA GLU A 129 -3.41 13.33 3.66
C GLU A 129 -2.97 13.43 2.20
N GLN A 130 -1.66 13.47 1.99
CA GLN A 130 -1.03 13.40 0.67
C GLN A 130 -0.08 12.21 0.66
N SER A 131 -0.03 11.48 -0.44
CA SER A 131 0.95 10.40 -0.60
C SER A 131 1.46 10.30 -2.02
N VAL A 132 2.76 10.04 -2.15
CA VAL A 132 3.44 9.74 -3.41
C VAL A 132 4.07 8.37 -3.29
N SER A 133 3.90 7.54 -4.32
CA SER A 133 4.61 6.27 -4.46
C SER A 133 5.23 6.21 -5.85
N LEU A 134 6.53 5.96 -5.89
CA LEU A 134 7.32 5.79 -7.10
C LEU A 134 7.99 4.42 -7.03
N GLU A 135 7.94 3.67 -8.12
CA GLU A 135 8.79 2.50 -8.34
C GLU A 135 9.47 2.61 -9.70
N TYR A 136 10.76 2.31 -9.76
CA TYR A 136 11.55 2.25 -10.98
C TYR A 136 12.33 0.94 -11.02
N MET A 137 12.15 0.19 -12.10
CA MET A 137 12.69 -1.15 -12.34
C MET A 137 13.36 -1.23 -13.73
N PRO A 138 14.51 -0.57 -13.95
CA PRO A 138 15.21 -0.66 -15.22
C PRO A 138 15.76 -2.07 -15.45
N TYR A 139 15.69 -2.58 -16.67
CA TYR A 139 16.34 -3.84 -17.04
C TYR A 139 17.86 -3.67 -17.01
N LEU A 140 18.54 -4.51 -16.24
CA LEU A 140 20.01 -4.60 -16.22
C LEU A 140 20.48 -5.76 -17.10
N LYS A 141 19.74 -6.89 -17.06
CA LYS A 141 19.85 -8.07 -17.92
C LYS A 141 18.46 -8.67 -18.14
N GLU A 142 18.34 -9.73 -18.95
CA GLU A 142 17.05 -10.36 -19.28
C GLU A 142 16.19 -10.70 -18.04
N ASN A 143 16.81 -11.24 -16.98
CA ASN A 143 16.10 -11.68 -15.76
C ASN A 143 16.45 -10.86 -14.51
N ILE A 144 17.14 -9.73 -14.67
CA ILE A 144 17.62 -8.90 -13.55
C ILE A 144 17.26 -7.45 -13.84
N GLN A 145 16.51 -6.84 -12.93
CA GLN A 145 16.18 -5.43 -12.96
C GLN A 145 16.79 -4.72 -11.76
N GLY A 146 17.19 -3.47 -11.92
CA GLY A 146 17.42 -2.59 -10.78
C GLY A 146 16.09 -2.38 -10.06
N TYR A 147 16.13 -2.05 -8.77
CA TYR A 147 14.93 -1.72 -8.02
C TYR A 147 15.16 -0.46 -7.21
N PHE A 148 14.36 0.56 -7.49
CA PHE A 148 14.28 1.78 -6.71
C PHE A 148 12.83 2.05 -6.37
N SER A 149 12.53 2.28 -5.10
CA SER A 149 11.18 2.64 -4.66
C SER A 149 11.22 3.74 -3.62
N VAL A 150 10.27 4.66 -3.74
CA VAL A 150 10.00 5.71 -2.76
C VAL A 150 8.51 5.67 -2.43
N LEU A 151 8.17 5.66 -1.16
CA LEU A 151 6.83 5.89 -0.65
C LEU A 151 6.92 7.04 0.36
N ALA A 152 6.23 8.13 0.10
CA ALA A 152 6.11 9.27 1.01
C ALA A 152 4.64 9.52 1.33
N ILE A 153 4.32 9.71 2.60
CA ILE A 153 2.98 10.05 3.09
C ILE A 153 3.11 11.21 4.06
N GLY A 154 2.31 12.26 3.88
CA GLY A 154 2.26 13.41 4.77
C GLY A 154 0.84 13.69 5.22
N ASN A 155 0.67 13.98 6.51
CA ASN A 155 -0.58 14.48 7.06
C ASN A 155 -0.40 15.96 7.44
N LEU A 156 -1.40 16.77 7.12
CA LEU A 156 -1.49 18.18 7.49
C LEU A 156 -2.80 18.43 8.25
N ASP A 157 -2.75 19.16 9.35
CA ASP A 157 -3.94 19.62 10.08
C ASP A 157 -3.73 21.03 10.65
N ASN A 158 -4.63 21.51 11.51
CA ASN A 158 -4.54 22.84 12.11
C ASN A 158 -3.26 23.06 12.95
N SER A 159 -2.54 21.99 13.32
CA SER A 159 -1.26 22.06 14.05
C SER A 159 -0.02 22.08 13.13
N GLY A 160 -0.22 22.06 11.81
CA GLY A 160 0.83 22.01 10.81
C GLY A 160 1.00 20.60 10.24
N TYR A 161 2.20 20.03 10.38
CA TYR A 161 2.59 18.72 9.87
C TYR A 161 2.69 17.68 11.00
N PRO A 162 1.56 17.09 11.44
CA PRO A 162 1.53 16.14 12.55
C PRO A 162 2.38 14.88 12.30
N ARG A 163 2.41 14.37 11.06
CA ARG A 163 3.19 13.16 10.72
C ARG A 163 3.63 13.10 9.26
N GLY A 164 4.82 12.55 9.04
CA GLY A 164 5.40 12.26 7.74
C GLY A 164 6.10 10.91 7.70
N LEU A 165 5.76 10.06 6.74
CA LEU A 165 6.41 8.77 6.51
C LEU A 165 7.18 8.80 5.20
N GLN A 166 8.40 8.32 5.17
CA GLN A 166 9.23 8.22 3.97
C GLN A 166 9.97 6.89 3.96
N PHE A 167 9.58 5.99 3.07
CA PHE A 167 10.24 4.70 2.87
C PHE A 167 10.96 4.71 1.54
N VAL A 168 12.25 4.40 1.57
CA VAL A 168 13.11 4.29 0.39
C VAL A 168 13.64 2.86 0.32
N ARG A 169 13.66 2.30 -0.89
CA ARG A 169 14.25 1.00 -1.19
C ARG A 169 15.20 1.15 -2.37
N LEU A 170 16.37 0.55 -2.26
CA LEU A 170 17.34 0.45 -3.35
C LEU A 170 17.90 -0.98 -3.38
N GLY A 171 17.83 -1.62 -4.54
CA GLY A 171 18.24 -3.01 -4.65
C GLY A 171 18.09 -3.59 -6.05
N ILE A 172 17.89 -4.90 -6.09
CA ILE A 172 17.75 -5.69 -7.31
C ILE A 172 16.41 -6.42 -7.26
N LYS A 173 15.78 -6.55 -8.42
CA LYS A 173 14.65 -7.43 -8.65
C LYS A 173 15.07 -8.59 -9.55
N GLN A 174 14.78 -9.80 -9.10
CA GLN A 174 14.94 -11.03 -9.85
C GLN A 174 13.60 -11.78 -9.80
N ASP A 175 12.95 -11.88 -10.96
CA ASP A 175 11.58 -12.41 -11.10
C ASP A 175 10.57 -11.73 -10.16
N LYS A 176 10.11 -12.45 -9.14
CA LYS A 176 9.12 -12.01 -8.15
C LYS A 176 9.76 -11.43 -6.89
N MET A 177 11.06 -11.60 -6.70
CA MET A 177 11.77 -11.21 -5.48
C MET A 177 12.54 -9.91 -5.69
N MET A 178 12.48 -9.02 -4.70
CA MET A 178 13.25 -7.78 -4.63
C MET A 178 14.00 -7.76 -3.30
N TYR A 179 15.26 -7.37 -3.30
CA TYR A 179 16.06 -7.31 -2.09
C TYR A 179 17.15 -6.24 -2.21
N GLY A 180 17.62 -5.74 -1.06
CA GLY A 180 18.65 -4.70 -1.02
C GLY A 180 18.62 -3.91 0.29
N ILE A 181 18.83 -2.60 0.18
CA ILE A 181 18.88 -1.68 1.30
C ILE A 181 17.59 -0.88 1.40
N ALA A 182 17.11 -0.69 2.62
CA ALA A 182 15.94 0.09 2.97
C ALA A 182 16.29 1.21 3.95
N SER A 183 15.62 2.34 3.79
CA SER A 183 15.60 3.43 4.78
C SER A 183 14.16 3.84 5.04
N ASN A 184 13.74 3.75 6.28
CA ASN A 184 12.42 4.18 6.75
C ASN A 184 12.60 5.38 7.68
N PHE A 185 11.94 6.48 7.36
CA PHE A 185 11.89 7.68 8.20
C PHE A 185 10.45 7.99 8.59
N ASP A 186 10.21 8.26 9.87
CA ASP A 186 8.93 8.69 10.40
C ASP A 186 9.10 9.96 11.22
N GLN A 187 8.53 11.05 10.75
CA GLN A 187 8.60 12.38 11.33
C GLN A 187 7.29 12.69 12.05
N PHE A 188 7.37 13.22 13.26
CA PHE A 188 6.21 13.60 14.07
C PHE A 188 6.31 15.06 14.49
N ASN A 189 5.14 15.70 14.64
CA ASN A 189 4.98 17.02 15.24
C ASN A 189 5.90 18.09 14.61
N ASN A 190 5.77 18.31 13.30
CA ASN A 190 6.59 19.25 12.53
C ASN A 190 8.09 18.89 12.55
N GLY A 191 8.41 17.60 12.55
CA GLY A 191 9.79 17.11 12.54
C GLY A 191 10.53 17.24 13.88
N LYS A 192 9.83 17.56 14.99
CA LYS A 192 10.43 17.59 16.34
C LYS A 192 10.94 16.23 16.80
N LYS A 193 10.37 15.15 16.24
CA LYS A 193 10.81 13.78 16.48
C LYS A 193 10.89 13.07 15.15
N THR A 194 12.01 12.41 14.92
CA THR A 194 12.24 11.58 13.74
C THR A 194 12.71 10.21 14.20
N LEU A 195 12.01 9.17 13.72
CA LEU A 195 12.45 7.80 13.84
C LEU A 195 13.09 7.40 12.52
N GLU A 196 14.24 6.75 12.61
CA GLU A 196 14.98 6.24 11.47
C GLU A 196 15.13 4.73 11.64
N ASN A 197 14.99 3.98 10.55
CA ASN A 197 15.31 2.57 10.51
C ASN A 197 15.92 2.23 9.15
N ILE A 198 17.22 1.96 9.14
CA ILE A 198 18.00 1.59 7.95
C ILE A 198 18.48 0.16 8.10
N GLY A 199 18.36 -0.63 7.04
CA GLY A 199 18.95 -1.97 6.98
C GLY A 199 18.61 -2.72 5.70
N ALA A 200 18.55 -4.05 5.78
CA ALA A 200 18.28 -4.89 4.62
C ALA A 200 16.78 -5.10 4.43
N PHE A 201 16.32 -5.20 3.18
CA PHE A 201 14.95 -5.60 2.89
C PHE A 201 14.83 -6.78 1.95
N VAL A 202 13.70 -7.47 2.05
CA VAL A 202 13.23 -8.48 1.11
C VAL A 202 11.74 -8.24 0.86
N LYS A 203 11.36 -8.14 -0.42
CA LYS A 203 9.99 -7.97 -0.88
C LYS A 203 9.68 -9.04 -1.93
N TYR A 204 8.47 -9.56 -1.93
CA TYR A 204 8.07 -10.60 -2.88
C TYR A 204 6.71 -10.26 -3.52
N ASN A 205 6.52 -10.57 -4.80
CA ASN A 205 5.26 -10.35 -5.52
C ASN A 205 4.61 -11.70 -5.86
N PHE A 206 3.59 -12.11 -5.11
CA PHE A 206 2.81 -13.33 -5.39
C PHE A 206 1.92 -13.16 -6.62
#